data_AF-L5NJA8-F1
#
_entry.id   AF-L5NJA8-F1
#
_cell.length_a   1.000
_cell.length_b   1.000
_cell.length_c   1.000
_cell.angle_alpha   90.00
_cell.angle_beta   90.00
_cell.angle_gamma   90.00
#
_symmetry.space_group_name_H-M   'P 1'
#
loop_
_entity.id
_entity.type
_entity.pdbx_description
1 polymer ?
#
loop_
_entity_poly.entity_id
_entity_poly.type
_entity_poly.pdbx_seq_one_letter_code
_entity_poly.pdbx_strand_id
1 'polypeptide(L)'
;MADGVLSMYRVTLDTRLDCPLGRVTAAHDVTLTTPYWNLSPETGRCDLWVEASSPGRSQLESGIRALRDADGVSYFELKRKRGSHATAHVVLEETVAIETVLANGGAVIGPLRDRDGWERWHLGFADADAAAATLDSLDRRYELAVVEQTPLDDSIPTDVFRHFHEAATLLDGCDRLTDTEARVLRTAVEHGYYETPRSESL
;
A
#
# COMPACT_ATOMS: atom_id res chain seq x y z
N MET A 1 -36.59 -15.96 1.13
CA MET A 1 -35.69 -14.99 0.47
C MET A 1 -35.01 -14.25 1.60
N ALA A 2 -33.76 -14.62 1.89
CA ALA A 2 -32.99 -13.93 2.90
C ALA A 2 -32.35 -12.71 2.22
N ASP A 3 -32.65 -11.51 2.72
CA ASP A 3 -31.88 -10.31 2.43
C ASP A 3 -30.47 -10.54 2.99
N GLY A 4 -29.57 -11.03 2.14
CA GLY A 4 -28.16 -11.12 2.44
C GLY A 4 -27.58 -9.72 2.37
N VAL A 5 -27.32 -9.10 3.52
CA VAL A 5 -26.51 -7.89 3.58
C VAL A 5 -25.14 -8.26 3.00
N LEU A 6 -24.78 -7.68 1.86
CA LEU A 6 -23.46 -7.80 1.26
C LEU A 6 -22.48 -7.06 2.18
N SER A 7 -21.82 -7.80 3.07
CA SER A 7 -20.74 -7.24 3.89
C SER A 7 -19.48 -7.21 3.04
N MET A 8 -19.07 -6.00 2.66
CA MET A 8 -17.80 -5.78 1.96
C MET A 8 -16.66 -6.30 2.85
N TYR A 9 -15.62 -6.88 2.26
CA TYR A 9 -14.55 -7.53 3.00
C TYR A 9 -13.21 -6.87 2.66
N ARG A 10 -12.45 -6.49 3.69
CA ARG A 10 -11.09 -5.96 3.53
C ARG A 10 -10.07 -6.99 3.97
N VAL A 11 -9.02 -7.17 3.16
CA VAL A 11 -7.88 -8.02 3.50
C VAL A 11 -6.59 -7.21 3.36
N THR A 12 -5.77 -7.23 4.39
CA THR A 12 -4.37 -6.79 4.30
C THR A 12 -3.49 -8.02 4.28
N LEU A 13 -2.61 -8.13 3.30
CA LEU A 13 -1.66 -9.23 3.18
C LEU A 13 -0.27 -8.71 2.84
N ASP A 14 0.74 -9.46 3.26
CA ASP A 14 2.10 -9.35 2.77
C ASP A 14 2.36 -10.51 1.82
N THR A 15 2.92 -10.25 0.64
CA THR A 15 3.22 -11.27 -0.37
C THR A 15 4.61 -11.07 -0.95
N ARG A 16 5.31 -12.16 -1.28
CA ARG A 16 6.51 -12.09 -2.11
C ARG A 16 6.18 -12.34 -3.56
N LEU A 17 6.34 -11.30 -4.36
CA LEU A 17 6.23 -11.38 -5.80
C LEU A 17 7.61 -11.31 -6.43
N ASP A 18 7.80 -12.06 -7.51
CA ASP A 18 8.98 -11.90 -8.36
C ASP A 18 8.81 -10.69 -9.31
N CYS A 19 8.55 -9.53 -8.72
CA CYS A 19 8.42 -8.27 -9.44
C CYS A 19 9.67 -7.39 -9.24
N PRO A 20 9.91 -6.42 -10.13
CA PRO A 20 11.09 -5.54 -10.02
C PRO A 20 11.15 -4.78 -8.69
N LEU A 21 10.00 -4.36 -8.14
CA LEU A 21 9.93 -3.63 -6.87
C LEU A 21 10.39 -4.51 -5.70
N GLY A 22 9.85 -5.73 -5.58
CA GLY A 22 10.26 -6.72 -4.59
C GLY A 22 11.75 -7.06 -4.69
N ARG A 23 12.27 -7.34 -5.90
CA ARG A 23 13.70 -7.64 -6.08
C ARG A 23 14.61 -6.49 -5.64
N VAL A 24 14.26 -5.25 -5.97
CA VAL A 24 15.05 -4.07 -5.59
C VAL A 24 15.06 -3.89 -4.08
N THR A 25 13.90 -3.98 -3.43
CA THR A 25 13.81 -3.79 -1.97
C THR A 25 14.38 -4.96 -1.17
N ALA A 26 14.51 -6.16 -1.77
CA ALA A 26 15.23 -7.28 -1.16
C ALA A 26 16.75 -7.06 -1.16
N ALA A 27 17.29 -6.38 -2.18
CA ALA A 27 18.73 -6.18 -2.36
C ALA A 27 19.24 -4.82 -1.83
N HIS A 28 18.35 -3.85 -1.67
CA HIS A 28 18.68 -2.49 -1.27
C HIS A 28 17.76 -2.01 -0.15
N ASP A 29 18.33 -1.29 0.83
CA ASP A 29 17.59 -0.67 1.93
C ASP A 29 16.84 0.59 1.43
N VAL A 30 15.77 0.33 0.69
CA VAL A 30 14.82 1.30 0.15
C VAL A 30 13.42 0.73 0.34
N THR A 31 12.48 1.59 0.72
CA THR A 31 11.05 1.28 0.72
C THR A 31 10.43 1.98 -0.49
N LEU A 32 9.64 1.23 -1.26
CA LEU A 32 8.89 1.75 -2.39
C LEU A 32 7.41 1.73 -2.03
N THR A 33 6.74 2.87 -2.15
CA THR A 33 5.30 3.01 -1.95
C THR A 33 4.69 3.44 -3.26
N THR A 34 3.66 2.73 -3.72
CA THR A 34 3.01 2.96 -5.01
C THR A 34 1.58 3.44 -4.78
N PRO A 35 1.36 4.76 -4.59
CA PRO A 35 0.02 5.32 -4.35
C PRO A 35 -0.91 5.26 -5.57
N TYR A 36 -0.35 5.20 -6.78
CA TYR A 36 -1.11 5.04 -8.02
C TYR A 36 -0.52 3.91 -8.84
N TRP A 37 -1.42 3.08 -9.36
CA TRP A 37 -1.13 2.02 -10.30
C TRP A 37 -2.25 1.94 -11.33
N ASN A 38 -1.93 1.51 -12.54
CA ASN A 38 -2.90 1.21 -13.57
C ASN A 38 -2.42 0.04 -14.41
N LEU A 39 -3.19 -1.04 -14.43
CA LEU A 39 -2.91 -2.21 -15.26
C LEU A 39 -3.64 -2.07 -16.60
N SER A 40 -2.90 -2.07 -17.70
CA SER A 40 -3.46 -2.06 -19.05
C SER A 40 -3.96 -3.46 -19.41
N PRO A 41 -5.27 -3.68 -19.61
CA PRO A 41 -5.79 -4.99 -20.01
C PRO A 41 -5.36 -5.40 -21.43
N GLU A 42 -4.97 -4.43 -22.27
CA GLU A 42 -4.55 -4.69 -23.66
C GLU A 42 -3.09 -5.16 -23.75
N THR A 43 -2.23 -4.68 -22.84
CA THR A 43 -0.79 -4.91 -22.93
C THR A 43 -0.21 -5.68 -21.76
N GLY A 44 -0.98 -5.89 -20.67
CA GLY A 44 -0.50 -6.47 -19.42
C GLY A 44 0.44 -5.55 -18.62
N ARG A 45 0.74 -4.36 -19.14
CA ARG A 45 1.69 -3.43 -18.51
C ARG A 45 1.07 -2.69 -17.34
N CYS A 46 1.86 -2.51 -16.30
CA CYS A 46 1.46 -1.80 -15.09
C CYS A 46 2.17 -0.45 -15.01
N ASP A 47 1.41 0.63 -15.12
CA ASP A 47 1.89 2.02 -15.00
C ASP A 47 1.80 2.46 -13.53
N LEU A 48 2.92 2.89 -12.97
CA LEU A 48 3.08 3.12 -11.53
C LEU A 48 3.66 4.52 -11.24
N TRP A 49 3.08 5.21 -10.26
CA TRP A 49 3.77 6.28 -9.57
C TRP A 49 4.37 5.73 -8.29
N VAL A 50 5.70 5.75 -8.21
CA VAL A 50 6.45 5.16 -7.11
C VAL A 50 7.11 6.26 -6.28
N GLU A 51 6.87 6.24 -4.98
CA GLU A 51 7.57 7.02 -3.98
C GLU A 51 8.63 6.14 -3.30
N ALA A 52 9.90 6.51 -3.44
CA ALA A 52 11.01 5.82 -2.81
C ALA A 52 11.50 6.59 -1.58
N SER A 53 11.80 5.86 -0.51
CA SER A 53 12.39 6.40 0.71
C SER A 53 13.46 5.43 1.25
N SER A 54 14.45 5.96 1.95
CA SER A 54 15.52 5.14 2.57
C SER A 54 16.09 5.85 3.81
N PRO A 55 16.92 5.19 4.63
CA PRO A 55 17.55 5.86 5.78
C PRO A 55 18.54 6.97 5.39
N GLY A 56 19.02 6.99 4.13
CA GLY A 56 20.05 7.92 3.71
C GLY A 56 20.13 8.11 2.21
N ARG A 57 20.66 9.25 1.79
CA ARG A 57 20.72 9.64 0.37
C ARG A 57 21.48 8.64 -0.50
N SER A 58 22.56 8.04 -0.01
CA SER A 58 23.35 7.07 -0.76
C SER A 58 22.58 5.77 -1.02
N GLN A 59 21.81 5.31 -0.02
CA GLN A 59 20.93 4.16 -0.12
C GLN A 59 19.81 4.43 -1.14
N LEU A 60 19.16 5.59 -1.06
CA LEU A 60 18.17 6.02 -2.05
C LEU A 60 18.74 6.01 -3.47
N GLU A 61 19.94 6.58 -3.66
CA GLU A 61 20.59 6.64 -4.97
C GLU A 61 20.91 5.26 -5.53
N SER A 62 21.31 4.32 -4.67
CA SER A 62 21.52 2.92 -5.08
C SER A 62 20.20 2.25 -5.46
N GLY A 63 19.16 2.37 -4.62
CA GLY A 63 17.86 1.75 -4.87
C GLY A 63 17.16 2.29 -6.12
N ILE A 64 17.20 3.60 -6.36
CA ILE A 64 16.62 4.22 -7.56
C ILE A 64 17.36 3.79 -8.84
N ARG A 65 18.69 3.68 -8.80
CA ARG A 65 19.45 3.16 -9.94
C ARG A 65 19.11 1.70 -10.21
N ALA A 66 19.06 0.88 -9.15
CA ALA A 66 18.66 -0.51 -9.26
C ALA A 66 17.25 -0.66 -9.86
N LEU A 67 16.29 0.15 -9.42
CA LEU A 67 14.93 0.13 -9.97
C LEU A 67 14.89 0.54 -11.44
N ARG A 68 15.60 1.61 -11.83
CA ARG A 68 15.68 2.04 -13.23
C ARG A 68 16.25 0.94 -14.14
N ASP A 69 17.26 0.23 -13.62
CA ASP A 69 18.03 -0.74 -14.39
C ASP A 69 17.51 -2.18 -14.18
N ALA A 70 16.37 -2.36 -13.49
CA ALA A 70 15.81 -3.67 -13.17
C ALA A 70 15.12 -4.33 -14.38
N ASP A 71 15.38 -5.62 -14.57
CA ASP A 71 14.66 -6.43 -15.56
C ASP A 71 13.15 -6.37 -15.31
N GLY A 72 12.35 -6.26 -16.36
CA GLY A 72 10.88 -6.09 -16.28
C GLY A 72 10.42 -4.64 -16.08
N VAL A 73 11.33 -3.68 -15.93
CA VAL A 73 11.03 -2.24 -16.01
C VAL A 73 11.21 -1.78 -17.45
N SER A 74 10.11 -1.52 -18.13
CA SER A 74 10.10 -1.08 -19.53
C SER A 74 10.25 0.43 -19.70
N TYR A 75 9.90 1.20 -18.66
CA TYR A 75 10.05 2.64 -18.63
C TYR A 75 10.37 3.11 -17.21
N PHE A 76 11.24 4.10 -17.11
CA PHE A 76 11.57 4.75 -15.85
C PHE A 76 11.85 6.24 -16.08
N GLU A 77 11.22 7.10 -15.28
CA GLU A 77 11.50 8.53 -15.24
C GLU A 77 11.52 9.04 -13.80
N LEU A 78 12.66 9.59 -13.38
CA LEU A 78 12.77 10.26 -12.09
C LEU A 78 12.09 11.63 -12.15
N LYS A 79 11.08 11.84 -11.31
CA LYS A 79 10.26 13.06 -11.30
C LYS A 79 10.75 14.06 -10.26
N ARG A 80 11.09 13.57 -9.06
CA ARG A 80 11.63 14.40 -7.97
C ARG A 80 12.62 13.59 -7.15
N LYS A 81 13.64 14.28 -6.60
CA LYS A 81 14.52 13.72 -5.56
C LYS A 81 14.91 14.80 -4.57
N ARG A 82 14.72 14.54 -3.27
CA ARG A 82 15.11 15.45 -2.19
C ARG A 82 15.52 14.65 -0.95
N GLY A 83 16.74 14.86 -0.48
CA GLY A 83 17.25 14.16 0.70
C GLY A 83 17.25 12.64 0.49
N SER A 84 16.53 11.95 1.37
CA SER A 84 16.33 10.50 1.40
C SER A 84 15.04 10.04 0.70
N HIS A 85 14.36 10.91 -0.06
CA HIS A 85 13.12 10.63 -0.78
C HIS A 85 13.20 10.92 -2.28
N ALA A 86 12.49 10.15 -3.08
CA ALA A 86 12.32 10.35 -4.52
C ALA A 86 10.93 9.96 -5.00
N THR A 87 10.48 10.54 -6.10
CA THR A 87 9.30 10.06 -6.84
C THR A 87 9.69 9.75 -8.27
N ALA A 88 9.17 8.66 -8.80
CA ALA A 88 9.42 8.19 -10.16
C ALA A 88 8.13 7.69 -10.81
N HIS A 89 8.07 7.83 -12.13
CA HIS A 89 7.10 7.15 -12.97
C HIS A 89 7.77 5.90 -13.53
N VAL A 90 7.13 4.74 -13.36
CA VAL A 90 7.67 3.44 -13.72
C VAL A 90 6.62 2.65 -14.48
N VAL A 91 7.01 1.96 -15.56
CA VAL A 91 6.12 1.02 -16.26
C VAL A 91 6.72 -0.38 -16.22
N LEU A 92 6.00 -1.30 -15.59
CA LEU A 92 6.35 -2.71 -15.50
C LEU A 92 5.74 -3.49 -16.67
N GLU A 93 6.45 -4.50 -17.16
CA GLU A 93 5.99 -5.32 -18.30
C GLU A 93 4.80 -6.23 -17.96
N GLU A 94 4.74 -6.79 -16.75
CA GLU A 94 3.66 -7.70 -16.35
C GLU A 94 3.47 -7.73 -14.82
N THR A 95 2.22 -7.84 -14.35
CA THR A 95 1.88 -8.07 -12.93
C THR A 95 0.76 -9.11 -12.76
N VAL A 96 1.08 -10.38 -13.04
CA VAL A 96 0.17 -11.56 -12.95
C VAL A 96 -0.64 -11.63 -11.64
N ALA A 97 -0.08 -11.14 -10.54
CA ALA A 97 -0.72 -11.21 -9.23
C ALA A 97 -1.94 -10.27 -9.11
N ILE A 98 -1.89 -9.06 -9.68
CA ILE A 98 -3.00 -8.09 -9.59
C ILE A 98 -4.19 -8.56 -10.43
N GLU A 99 -3.92 -9.16 -11.60
CA GLU A 99 -4.96 -9.78 -12.42
C GLU A 99 -5.74 -10.85 -11.67
N THR A 100 -5.08 -11.62 -10.81
CA THR A 100 -5.74 -12.64 -9.98
C THR A 100 -6.73 -12.02 -9.01
N VAL A 101 -6.41 -10.86 -8.42
CA VAL A 101 -7.34 -10.12 -7.55
C VAL A 101 -8.54 -9.62 -8.35
N LEU A 102 -8.29 -8.98 -9.50
CA LEU A 102 -9.36 -8.44 -10.36
C LEU A 102 -10.28 -9.55 -10.89
N ALA A 103 -9.73 -10.70 -11.29
CA ALA A 103 -10.48 -11.83 -11.82
C ALA A 103 -11.42 -12.46 -10.78
N ASN A 104 -11.12 -12.33 -9.49
CA ASN A 104 -11.97 -12.78 -8.39
C ASN A 104 -12.91 -11.67 -7.86
N GLY A 105 -13.06 -10.57 -8.61
CA GLY A 105 -13.94 -9.46 -8.23
C GLY A 105 -13.42 -8.60 -7.07
N GLY A 106 -12.13 -8.70 -6.76
CA GLY A 106 -11.46 -7.84 -5.79
C GLY A 106 -10.89 -6.56 -6.43
N ALA A 107 -10.44 -5.65 -5.57
CA ALA A 107 -9.69 -4.47 -5.97
C ALA A 107 -8.56 -4.19 -4.98
N VAL A 108 -7.45 -3.62 -5.48
CA VAL A 108 -6.45 -3.00 -4.62
C VAL A 108 -6.98 -1.61 -4.23
N ILE A 109 -7.21 -1.40 -2.94
CA ILE A 109 -7.90 -0.23 -2.39
C ILE A 109 -6.97 0.72 -1.61
N GLY A 110 -5.67 0.46 -1.60
CA GLY A 110 -4.67 1.30 -0.96
C GLY A 110 -3.32 1.23 -1.68
N PRO A 111 -2.33 2.04 -1.27
CA PRO A 111 -1.00 1.99 -1.83
C PRO A 111 -0.37 0.60 -1.68
N LEU A 112 0.33 0.14 -2.72
CA LEU A 112 1.22 -1.01 -2.61
C LEU A 112 2.48 -0.55 -1.88
N ARG A 113 3.05 -1.39 -1.02
CA ARG A 113 4.29 -1.04 -0.31
C ARG A 113 5.28 -2.18 -0.32
N ASP A 114 6.40 -1.98 -1.01
CA ASP A 114 7.51 -2.90 -1.08
C ASP A 114 8.58 -2.56 -0.06
N ARG A 115 9.01 -3.57 0.69
CA ARG A 115 10.11 -3.46 1.65
C ARG A 115 10.69 -4.84 1.92
N ASP A 116 12.02 -4.95 1.92
CA ASP A 116 12.73 -6.18 2.28
C ASP A 116 12.26 -7.40 1.45
N GLY A 117 11.87 -7.17 0.19
CA GLY A 117 11.36 -8.18 -0.73
C GLY A 117 9.89 -8.58 -0.57
N TRP A 118 9.18 -7.96 0.37
CA TRP A 118 7.75 -8.17 0.59
C TRP A 118 6.95 -6.98 0.08
N GLU A 119 5.83 -7.26 -0.58
CA GLU A 119 4.86 -6.27 -1.01
C GLU A 119 3.60 -6.38 -0.13
N ARG A 120 3.22 -5.28 0.53
CA ARG A 120 1.99 -5.18 1.32
C ARG A 120 0.85 -4.69 0.45
N TRP A 121 -0.25 -5.44 0.46
CA TRP A 121 -1.45 -5.15 -0.30
C TRP A 121 -2.62 -4.87 0.63
N HIS A 122 -3.46 -3.92 0.22
CA HIS A 122 -4.75 -3.64 0.83
C HIS A 122 -5.83 -3.94 -0.19
N LEU A 123 -6.60 -4.99 0.05
CA LEU A 123 -7.58 -5.53 -0.89
C LEU A 123 -9.00 -5.33 -0.36
N GLY A 124 -9.92 -5.00 -1.26
CA GLY A 124 -11.36 -4.94 -1.00
C GLY A 124 -12.11 -5.95 -1.87
N PHE A 125 -13.12 -6.58 -1.30
CA PHE A 125 -13.98 -7.57 -1.94
C PHE A 125 -15.44 -7.30 -1.61
N ALA A 126 -16.36 -7.68 -2.51
CA ALA A 126 -17.80 -7.53 -2.27
C ALA A 126 -18.32 -8.47 -1.16
N ASP A 127 -17.67 -9.62 -0.97
CA ASP A 127 -18.02 -10.63 0.02
C ASP A 127 -16.79 -11.48 0.43
N ALA A 128 -16.99 -12.32 1.45
CA ALA A 128 -15.93 -13.17 2.01
C ALA A 128 -15.54 -14.34 1.09
N ASP A 129 -16.44 -14.82 0.23
CA ASP A 129 -16.15 -15.95 -0.66
C ASP A 129 -15.17 -15.53 -1.75
N ALA A 130 -15.35 -14.33 -2.32
CA ALA A 130 -14.41 -13.73 -3.27
C ALA A 130 -13.02 -13.51 -2.64
N ALA A 131 -12.98 -13.05 -1.38
CA ALA A 131 -11.74 -12.89 -0.63
C ALA A 131 -11.01 -14.24 -0.44
N ALA A 132 -11.74 -15.28 -0.01
CA ALA A 132 -11.20 -16.61 0.20
C ALA A 132 -10.67 -17.23 -1.11
N ALA A 133 -11.42 -17.13 -2.20
CA ALA A 133 -11.01 -17.62 -3.52
C ALA A 133 -9.74 -16.93 -4.05
N THR A 134 -9.62 -15.62 -3.79
CA THR A 134 -8.43 -14.84 -4.14
C THR A 134 -7.21 -15.31 -3.34
N LEU A 135 -7.34 -15.43 -2.03
CA LEU A 135 -6.25 -15.87 -1.15
C LEU A 135 -5.78 -17.28 -1.52
N ASP A 136 -6.70 -18.21 -1.74
CA ASP A 136 -6.39 -19.58 -2.19
C ASP A 136 -5.69 -19.60 -3.56
N SER A 137 -6.07 -18.69 -4.47
CA SER A 137 -5.42 -18.57 -5.78
C SER A 137 -4.01 -17.97 -5.69
N LEU A 138 -3.80 -17.00 -4.81
CA LEU A 138 -2.49 -16.39 -4.57
C LEU A 138 -1.55 -17.35 -3.82
N ASP A 139 -2.04 -18.06 -2.79
CA ASP A 139 -1.25 -18.97 -1.94
C ASP A 139 -0.65 -20.13 -2.74
N ARG A 140 -1.36 -20.57 -3.79
CA ARG A 140 -0.86 -21.58 -4.73
C ARG A 140 0.34 -21.13 -5.56
N ARG A 141 0.59 -19.82 -5.68
CA ARG A 141 1.59 -19.25 -6.59
C ARG A 141 2.67 -18.44 -5.89
N TYR A 142 2.36 -17.84 -4.75
CA TYR A 142 3.19 -16.87 -4.06
C TYR A 142 3.26 -17.17 -2.57
N GLU A 143 4.39 -16.81 -1.96
CA GLU A 143 4.51 -16.82 -0.50
C GLU A 143 3.68 -15.65 0.06
N LEU A 144 2.67 -15.92 0.88
CA LEU A 144 1.82 -14.89 1.47
C LEU A 144 1.64 -15.06 2.98
N ALA A 145 1.40 -13.93 3.64
CA ALA A 145 1.00 -13.84 5.03
C ALA A 145 -0.18 -12.89 5.15
N VAL A 146 -1.31 -13.38 5.63
CA VAL A 146 -2.47 -12.53 5.90
C VAL A 146 -2.23 -11.77 7.20
N VAL A 147 -2.21 -10.44 7.11
CA VAL A 147 -1.97 -9.53 8.24
C VAL A 147 -3.28 -9.21 8.96
N GLU A 148 -4.34 -8.94 8.19
CA GLU A 148 -5.63 -8.52 8.72
C GLU A 148 -6.76 -8.95 7.78
N GLN A 149 -7.90 -9.36 8.36
CA GLN A 149 -9.15 -9.57 7.65
C GLN A 149 -10.26 -8.87 8.43
N THR A 150 -10.99 -7.97 7.76
CA THR A 150 -12.02 -7.15 8.38
C THR A 150 -13.29 -7.22 7.55
N PRO A 151 -14.38 -7.84 8.05
CA PRO A 151 -15.70 -7.58 7.50
C PRO A 151 -16.04 -6.11 7.74
N LEU A 152 -16.42 -5.43 6.67
CA LEU A 152 -16.96 -4.09 6.71
C LEU A 152 -18.47 -4.23 6.74
N ASP A 153 -19.06 -3.89 7.87
CA ASP A 153 -20.49 -3.72 8.00
C ASP A 153 -20.87 -2.27 7.67
N ASP A 154 -22.18 -2.00 7.59
CA ASP A 154 -22.72 -0.63 7.40
C ASP A 154 -22.39 0.32 8.57
N SER A 155 -21.63 -0.13 9.59
CA SER A 155 -21.31 0.66 10.78
C SER A 155 -20.04 1.50 10.66
N ILE A 156 -19.27 1.39 9.56
CA ILE A 156 -18.20 2.36 9.29
C ILE A 156 -18.85 3.74 9.25
N PRO A 157 -18.56 4.64 10.21
CA PRO A 157 -19.24 5.91 10.25
C PRO A 157 -18.88 6.68 8.99
N THR A 158 -19.85 6.94 8.13
CA THR A 158 -19.69 7.83 6.96
C THR A 158 -19.13 9.21 7.34
N ASP A 159 -19.21 9.57 8.63
CA ASP A 159 -18.59 10.76 9.21
C ASP A 159 -17.06 10.78 9.09
N VAL A 160 -16.39 9.64 8.93
CA VAL A 160 -14.95 9.61 8.63
C VAL A 160 -14.65 10.31 7.30
N PHE A 161 -15.49 10.15 6.29
CA PHE A 161 -15.33 10.84 5.01
C PHE A 161 -15.61 12.35 5.12
N ARG A 162 -16.45 12.75 6.07
CA ARG A 162 -16.74 14.18 6.33
C ARG A 162 -15.50 14.93 6.80
N HIS A 163 -14.62 14.25 7.53
CA HIS A 163 -13.39 14.81 8.08
C HIS A 163 -12.16 14.58 7.20
N PHE A 164 -12.36 14.21 5.93
CA PHE A 164 -11.25 13.89 5.04
C PHE A 164 -10.27 15.06 4.86
N HIS A 165 -10.76 16.30 4.82
CA HIS A 165 -9.91 17.47 4.65
C HIS A 165 -9.04 17.75 5.89
N GLU A 166 -9.62 17.61 7.08
CA GLU A 166 -8.94 17.74 8.35
C GLU A 166 -7.92 16.61 8.55
N ALA A 167 -8.28 15.39 8.18
CA ALA A 167 -7.38 14.24 8.19
C ALA A 167 -6.22 14.44 7.19
N ALA A 168 -6.48 14.91 5.97
CA ALA A 168 -5.44 15.22 5.00
C ALA A 168 -4.49 16.32 5.51
N THR A 169 -5.02 17.36 6.16
CA THR A 169 -4.21 18.42 6.77
C THR A 169 -3.32 17.88 7.90
N LEU A 170 -3.84 16.95 8.72
CA LEU A 170 -3.06 16.26 9.74
C LEU A 170 -1.94 15.42 9.11
N LEU A 171 -2.23 14.69 8.03
CA LEU A 171 -1.26 13.88 7.30
C LEU A 171 -0.17 14.75 6.65
N ASP A 172 -0.51 15.90 6.06
CA ASP A 172 0.47 16.89 5.57
C ASP A 172 1.36 17.42 6.70
N GLY A 173 0.80 17.59 7.90
CA GLY A 173 1.55 17.93 9.10
C GLY A 173 2.56 16.84 9.49
N CYS A 174 2.24 15.57 9.24
CA CYS A 174 3.10 14.44 9.55
C CYS A 174 4.39 14.42 8.70
N ASP A 175 4.35 14.92 7.47
CA ASP A 175 5.54 15.03 6.58
C ASP A 175 6.61 15.98 7.13
N ARG A 176 6.22 16.86 8.07
CA ARG A 176 7.11 17.86 8.68
C ARG A 176 7.67 17.41 10.03
N LEU A 177 7.28 16.24 10.52
CA LEU A 177 7.69 15.74 11.83
C LEU A 177 9.12 15.20 11.77
N THR A 178 9.85 15.43 12.85
CA THR A 178 11.08 14.71 13.16
C THR A 178 10.78 13.26 13.57
N ASP A 179 11.79 12.38 13.51
CA ASP A 179 11.65 10.98 13.94
C ASP A 179 11.13 10.83 15.38
N THR A 180 11.49 11.77 16.26
CA THR A 180 11.02 11.82 17.64
C THR A 180 9.54 12.18 17.69
N GLU A 181 9.10 13.22 16.98
CA GLU A 181 7.71 13.66 16.96
C GLU A 181 6.79 12.62 16.31
N ALA A 182 7.23 11.97 15.23
CA ALA A 182 6.51 10.87 14.59
C ALA A 182 6.32 9.68 15.54
N ARG A 183 7.35 9.35 16.34
CA ARG A 183 7.27 8.28 17.35
C ARG A 183 6.29 8.64 18.47
N VAL A 184 6.34 9.88 18.96
CA VAL A 184 5.40 10.37 19.99
C VAL A 184 3.97 10.34 19.49
N LEU A 185 3.71 10.82 18.26
CA LEU A 185 2.38 10.80 17.66
C LEU A 185 1.85 9.37 17.54
N ARG A 186 2.69 8.43 17.07
CA ARG A 186 2.32 7.02 16.95
C ARG A 186 1.95 6.42 18.30
N THR A 187 2.79 6.62 19.31
CA THR A 187 2.53 6.17 20.69
C THR A 187 1.26 6.81 21.25
N ALA A 188 1.00 8.09 20.98
CA ALA A 188 -0.21 8.78 21.43
C ALA A 188 -1.49 8.22 20.78
N VAL A 189 -1.43 7.83 19.50
CA VAL A 189 -2.55 7.18 18.79
C VAL A 189 -2.75 5.73 19.25
N GLU A 190 -1.68 4.95 19.35
CA GLU A 190 -1.72 3.52 19.74
C GLU A 190 -2.13 3.31 21.19
N HIS A 191 -1.74 4.21 22.09
CA HIS A 191 -1.99 4.10 23.53
C HIS A 191 -3.06 5.05 24.05
N GLY A 192 -3.81 5.71 23.17
CA GLY A 192 -5.03 6.42 23.54
C GLY A 192 -4.81 7.68 24.36
N TYR A 193 -3.84 8.54 24.00
CA TYR A 193 -3.72 9.88 24.61
C TYR A 193 -4.96 10.75 24.35
N TYR A 194 -5.77 10.39 23.35
CA TYR A 194 -7.02 11.07 22.98
C TYR A 194 -8.30 10.35 23.46
N GLU A 195 -8.17 9.24 24.19
CA GLU A 195 -9.35 8.48 24.64
C GLU A 195 -9.97 9.03 25.93
N THR A 196 -9.25 9.78 26.78
CA THR A 196 -9.85 10.39 27.99
C THR A 196 -9.03 11.57 28.52
N PRO A 197 -9.65 12.71 28.93
CA PRO A 197 -11.08 13.01 28.98
C PRO A 197 -11.49 14.08 27.95
N ARG A 198 -12.43 13.72 27.05
CA ARG A 198 -13.25 14.68 26.27
C ARG A 198 -14.39 15.29 27.11
N SER A 199 -14.28 15.25 28.44
CA SER A 199 -15.32 15.66 29.38
C SER A 199 -14.81 16.65 30.42
N GLU A 200 -14.02 17.63 29.99
CA GLU A 200 -13.86 18.87 30.74
C GLU A 200 -14.13 20.04 29.79
N SER A 201 -15.36 20.55 29.88
CA SER A 201 -15.69 21.89 29.39
C SER A 201 -15.07 22.91 30.34
N LEU A 202 -14.20 23.77 29.80
CA LEU A 202 -13.71 25.00 30.46
C LEU A 202 -14.86 26.00 30.67
#